data_AF-A0A1F7BL91-F1
#
_entry.id   AF-A0A1F7BL91-F1
#
_cell.length_a   1.000
_cell.length_b   1.000
_cell.length_c   1.000
_cell.angle_alpha   90.00
_cell.angle_beta   90.00
_cell.angle_gamma   90.00
#
_symmetry.space_group_name_H-M   'P 1'
#
loop_
_entity.id
_entity.type
_entity.pdbx_description
1 polymer ?
#
loop_
_entity_poly.entity_id
_entity_poly.type
_entity_poly.pdbx_seq_one_letter_code
_entity_poly.pdbx_strand_id
1 'polypeptide(L)'
;MLLLIAGATDTVRELLAATFLDDHPDWKHLALEDINVMDGESAEVDAFQMSFNTIVACECVRDARKEAQCPVLITCPNPAMLETVQEEFPKELVCIRIGAGKEWDGMSFHHEVDPKRCSMKQIGSFLKKLAHA
;
A
#
# COMPACT_ATOMS: atom_id res chain seq x y z
N MET A 1 10.76 8.19 1.73
CA MET A 1 9.35 8.41 1.33
C MET A 1 8.59 7.10 1.48
N LEU A 2 7.32 7.15 1.86
CA LEU A 2 6.41 5.99 1.83
C LEU A 2 5.27 6.28 0.86
N LEU A 3 5.08 5.41 -0.12
CA LEU A 3 3.98 5.48 -1.08
C LEU A 3 3.10 4.25 -0.89
N LEU A 4 1.79 4.42 -0.76
CA LEU A 4 0.86 3.30 -0.61
C LEU A 4 -0.19 3.30 -1.70
N ILE A 5 -0.40 2.13 -2.30
CA ILE A 5 -1.46 1.87 -3.27
C ILE A 5 -2.52 1.00 -2.59
N ALA A 6 -3.70 1.59 -2.37
CA ALA A 6 -4.89 0.95 -1.83
C ALA A 6 -5.94 0.70 -2.91
N GLY A 7 -6.80 -0.29 -2.69
CA GLY A 7 -7.87 -0.66 -3.62
C GLY A 7 -7.37 -1.42 -4.84
N ALA A 8 -8.10 -1.32 -5.95
CA ALA A 8 -7.92 -2.15 -7.16
C ALA A 8 -7.93 -3.66 -6.87
N THR A 9 -7.75 -4.47 -7.92
CA THR A 9 -7.55 -5.92 -7.77
C THR A 9 -6.07 -6.22 -7.51
N ASP A 10 -5.78 -7.39 -6.94
CA ASP A 10 -4.42 -7.84 -6.64
C ASP A 10 -3.52 -7.76 -7.87
N THR A 11 -3.99 -8.29 -9.01
CA THR A 11 -3.27 -8.23 -10.30
C THR A 11 -2.95 -6.79 -10.74
N VAL A 12 -3.84 -5.83 -10.49
CA VAL A 12 -3.59 -4.43 -10.86
C VAL A 12 -2.54 -3.81 -9.93
N ARG A 13 -2.61 -4.09 -8.62
CA ARG A 13 -1.60 -3.61 -7.67
C ARG A 13 -0.22 -4.21 -7.95
N GLU A 14 -0.13 -5.51 -8.21
CA GLU A 14 1.10 -6.19 -8.61
C GLU A 14 1.69 -5.58 -9.88
N LEU A 15 0.89 -5.37 -10.92
CA LEU A 15 1.36 -4.79 -12.18
C LEU A 15 1.84 -3.35 -12.01
N LEU A 16 1.14 -2.55 -11.20
CA LEU A 16 1.57 -1.19 -10.88
C LEU A 16 2.86 -1.17 -10.06
N ALA A 17 2.99 -2.06 -9.08
CA ALA A 17 4.19 -2.19 -8.27
C ALA A 17 5.40 -2.62 -9.12
N ALA A 18 5.25 -3.66 -9.93
CA ALA A 18 6.29 -4.12 -10.83
C ALA A 18 6.75 -3.01 -11.79
N THR A 19 5.79 -2.35 -12.46
CA THR A 19 6.10 -1.23 -13.37
C THR A 19 6.79 -0.08 -12.64
N PHE A 20 6.36 0.24 -11.41
CA PHE A 20 6.96 1.31 -10.63
C PHE A 20 8.41 0.99 -10.23
N LEU A 21 8.67 -0.24 -9.76
CA LEU A 21 9.98 -0.70 -9.29
C LEU A 21 10.98 -0.88 -10.43
N ASP A 22 10.53 -1.30 -11.62
CA ASP A 22 11.38 -1.35 -12.82
C ASP A 22 11.99 0.03 -13.14
N ASP A 23 11.24 1.10 -12.87
CA ASP A 23 11.68 2.48 -13.08
C ASP A 23 12.39 3.09 -11.84
N HIS A 24 12.26 2.46 -10.66
CA HIS A 24 12.77 2.95 -9.38
C HIS A 24 13.49 1.82 -8.61
N PRO A 25 14.66 1.36 -9.07
CA PRO A 25 15.34 0.18 -8.50
C PRO A 25 15.87 0.40 -7.07
N ASP A 26 15.94 1.65 -6.61
CA ASP A 26 16.31 2.04 -5.25
C ASP A 26 15.15 1.91 -4.25
N TRP A 27 13.92 1.78 -4.74
CA TRP A 27 12.74 1.58 -3.90
C TRP A 27 12.62 0.13 -3.46
N LYS A 28 12.11 -0.06 -2.24
CA LYS A 28 11.68 -1.38 -1.74
C LYS A 28 10.16 -1.50 -1.86
N HIS A 29 9.68 -2.73 -1.88
CA HIS A 29 8.25 -3.03 -1.93
C HIS A 29 7.85 -3.90 -0.75
N LEU A 30 6.80 -3.46 -0.05
CA LEU A 30 6.09 -4.24 0.94
C LEU A 30 4.70 -4.58 0.36
N ALA A 31 4.47 -5.85 0.07
CA ALA A 31 3.17 -6.35 -0.33
C ALA A 31 2.40 -6.85 0.91
N LEU A 32 1.35 -6.13 1.33
CA LEU A 32 0.52 -6.58 2.45
C LEU A 32 -0.38 -7.75 2.07
N GLU A 33 -0.52 -8.04 0.78
CA GLU A 33 -1.12 -9.25 0.24
C GLU A 33 -0.48 -10.52 0.82
N ASP A 34 0.84 -10.52 0.95
CA ASP A 34 1.63 -11.67 1.42
C ASP A 34 1.44 -11.94 2.93
N ILE A 35 0.84 -10.98 3.64
CA ILE A 35 0.64 -11.00 5.09
C ILE A 35 -0.80 -11.42 5.45
N ASN A 36 -1.68 -11.58 4.46
CA ASN A 36 -3.06 -11.95 4.70
C ASN A 36 -3.18 -13.43 5.10
N VAL A 37 -3.21 -13.67 6.41
CA VAL A 37 -3.40 -14.99 7.01
C VAL A 37 -4.89 -15.18 7.25
N MET A 38 -5.57 -15.89 6.35
CA MET A 38 -6.93 -16.41 6.62
C MET A 38 -6.80 -17.89 6.96
N ASP A 39 -6.48 -18.19 8.22
CA ASP A 39 -6.26 -19.56 8.69
C ASP A 39 -7.58 -20.28 9.06
N GLY A 40 -8.72 -19.59 8.92
CA GLY A 40 -10.05 -20.18 9.08
C GLY A 40 -10.43 -20.48 10.53
N GLU A 41 -9.80 -19.80 11.50
CA GLU A 41 -10.18 -19.90 12.91
C GLU A 41 -11.49 -19.15 13.17
N SER A 42 -11.39 -17.86 13.52
CA SER A 42 -12.52 -16.99 13.82
C SER A 42 -12.20 -15.57 13.35
N ALA A 43 -13.23 -14.83 12.93
CA ALA A 43 -13.05 -13.50 12.36
C ALA A 43 -12.35 -12.49 13.29
N GLU A 44 -12.50 -12.64 14.61
CA GLU A 44 -11.83 -11.79 15.61
C GLU A 44 -10.34 -12.10 15.71
N VAL A 45 -9.97 -13.39 15.68
CA VAL A 45 -8.57 -13.82 15.70
C VAL A 45 -7.89 -13.42 14.40
N ASP A 46 -8.54 -13.61 13.26
CA ASP A 46 -8.03 -13.23 11.95
C ASP A 46 -7.79 -11.71 11.88
N ALA A 47 -8.72 -10.89 12.39
CA ALA A 47 -8.57 -9.44 12.44
C ALA A 47 -7.38 -9.02 13.33
N PHE A 48 -7.24 -9.62 14.52
CA PHE A 48 -6.11 -9.35 15.40
C PHE A 48 -4.77 -9.73 14.77
N GLN A 49 -4.68 -10.93 14.18
CA GLN A 49 -3.47 -11.42 13.51
C GLN A 49 -3.10 -10.51 12.32
N MET A 50 -4.08 -10.07 11.55
CA MET A 50 -3.89 -9.15 10.43
C MET A 50 -3.30 -7.82 10.88
N SER A 51 -3.88 -7.19 11.90
CA SER A 51 -3.34 -5.94 12.47
C SER A 51 -1.95 -6.14 13.04
N PHE A 52 -1.73 -7.22 13.82
CA PHE A 52 -0.43 -7.52 14.41
C PHE A 52 0.65 -7.72 13.34
N ASN A 53 0.39 -8.53 12.32
CA ASN A 53 1.36 -8.77 11.25
C ASN A 53 1.62 -7.50 10.43
N THR A 54 0.61 -6.64 10.25
CA THR A 54 0.77 -5.33 9.60
C THR A 54 1.68 -4.41 10.41
N ILE A 55 1.53 -4.37 11.74
CA ILE A 55 2.43 -3.62 12.64
C ILE A 55 3.86 -4.13 12.50
N VAL A 56 4.07 -5.45 12.54
CA VAL A 56 5.41 -6.06 12.38
C VAL A 56 6.04 -5.67 11.04
N ALA A 57 5.27 -5.72 9.95
CA ALA A 57 5.74 -5.29 8.64
C ALA A 57 6.11 -3.79 8.60
N CYS A 58 5.33 -2.95 9.28
CA CYS A 58 5.63 -1.53 9.43
C CYS A 58 6.93 -1.28 10.22
N GLU A 59 7.20 -2.06 11.26
CA GLU A 59 8.49 -2.03 11.97
C GLU A 59 9.66 -2.41 11.05
N CYS A 60 9.52 -3.47 10.25
CA CYS A 60 10.55 -3.83 9.27
C CYS A 60 10.81 -2.70 8.26
N VAL A 61 9.77 -1.99 7.83
CA VAL A 61 9.91 -0.80 6.98
C VAL A 61 10.64 0.33 7.70
N ARG A 62 10.35 0.59 8.98
CA ARG A 62 11.07 1.60 9.78
C ARG A 62 12.56 1.29 9.85
N ASP A 63 12.92 0.05 10.13
CA ASP A 63 14.31 -0.34 10.31
C ASP A 63 15.09 -0.30 8.99
N ALA A 64 14.51 -0.83 7.90
CA ALA A 64 15.10 -0.70 6.56
C ALA A 64 15.33 0.77 6.17
N ARG A 65 14.40 1.66 6.52
CA ARG A 65 14.51 3.10 6.29
C ARG A 65 15.56 3.79 7.14
N LYS A 66 15.79 3.34 8.38
CA LYS A 66 16.87 3.89 9.23
C LYS A 66 18.25 3.50 8.71
N GLU A 67 18.41 2.26 8.24
CA GLU A 67 19.71 1.73 7.83
C GLU A 67 20.16 2.24 6.46
N ALA A 68 19.23 2.28 5.48
CA ALA A 68 19.57 2.55 4.08
C ALA A 68 18.90 3.82 3.51
N GLN A 69 18.07 4.51 4.30
CA GLN A 69 17.26 5.65 3.84
C GLN A 69 16.45 5.34 2.57
N CYS A 70 16.05 4.08 2.38
CA CYS A 70 15.38 3.64 1.16
C CYS A 70 13.90 4.02 1.15
N PRO A 71 13.37 4.60 0.06
CA PRO A 71 11.93 4.77 -0.08
C PRO A 71 11.22 3.42 -0.25
N VAL A 72 9.95 3.35 0.18
CA VAL A 72 9.17 2.10 0.17
C VAL A 72 7.81 2.33 -0.50
N LEU A 73 7.49 1.44 -1.43
CA LEU A 73 6.15 1.27 -1.98
C LEU A 73 5.42 0.20 -1.16
N ILE A 74 4.18 0.47 -0.78
CA ILE A 74 3.31 -0.46 -0.05
C ILE A 74 2.08 -0.76 -0.93
N THR A 75 1.76 -2.03 -1.16
CA THR A 75 0.47 -2.43 -1.74
C THR A 75 -0.44 -2.93 -0.62
N CYS A 76 -1.66 -2.40 -0.57
CA CYS A 76 -2.59 -2.64 0.53
C CYS A 76 -3.92 -3.22 0.00
N PRO A 77 -4.23 -4.49 0.32
CA PRO A 77 -5.44 -5.16 -0.18
C PRO A 77 -6.71 -4.81 0.60
N ASN A 78 -6.59 -4.36 1.86
CA ASN A 78 -7.71 -4.28 2.79
C ASN A 78 -7.73 -2.94 3.56
N PRO A 79 -8.90 -2.26 3.67
CA PRO A 79 -9.07 -1.07 4.51
C PRO A 79 -8.57 -1.21 5.96
N ALA A 80 -8.75 -2.38 6.60
CA ALA A 80 -8.31 -2.61 7.97
C ALA A 80 -6.77 -2.53 8.09
N MET A 81 -6.05 -3.05 7.10
CA MET A 81 -4.59 -2.93 7.05
C MET A 81 -4.16 -1.48 6.80
N LEU A 82 -4.91 -0.73 5.97
CA LEU A 82 -4.64 0.69 5.71
C LEU A 82 -4.68 1.51 6.99
N GLU A 83 -5.70 1.32 7.82
CA GLU A 83 -5.84 2.03 9.10
C GLU A 83 -4.59 1.83 9.97
N THR A 84 -4.15 0.58 10.14
CA THR A 84 -2.91 0.26 10.86
C THR A 84 -1.69 0.95 10.23
N VAL A 85 -1.52 0.91 8.90
CA VAL A 85 -0.38 1.57 8.25
C VAL A 85 -0.41 3.10 8.44
N GLN A 86 -1.60 3.71 8.45
CA GLN A 86 -1.76 5.14 8.69
C GLN A 86 -1.44 5.54 10.13
N GLU A 87 -1.82 4.72 11.10
CA GLU A 87 -1.44 4.90 12.51
C GLU A 87 0.08 4.78 12.70
N GLU A 88 0.70 3.82 12.03
CA GLU A 88 2.15 3.61 12.10
C GLU A 88 2.94 4.72 11.36
N PHE A 89 2.37 5.34 10.32
CA PHE A 89 3.05 6.36 9.52
C PHE A 89 2.20 7.63 9.26
N PRO A 90 1.83 8.38 10.32
CA PRO A 90 0.80 9.42 10.22
C PRO A 90 1.20 10.66 9.40
N LYS A 91 2.50 10.87 9.14
CA LYS A 91 3.02 12.07 8.46
C LYS A 91 3.88 11.79 7.23
N GLU A 92 4.27 10.54 7.02
CA GLU A 92 5.30 10.17 6.04
C GLU A 92 4.73 9.40 4.84
N LEU A 93 3.45 9.03 4.94
CA LEU A 93 2.75 8.14 4.03
C LEU A 93 1.91 8.92 3.03
N VAL A 94 2.17 8.73 1.75
CA VAL A 94 1.30 9.20 0.67
C VAL A 94 0.41 8.03 0.23
N CYS A 95 -0.86 8.08 0.62
CA CYS A 95 -1.86 7.06 0.27
C CYS A 95 -2.61 7.41 -1.03
N ILE A 96 -2.61 6.49 -1.99
CA ILE A 96 -3.39 6.57 -3.22
C ILE A 96 -4.43 5.45 -3.23
N ARG A 97 -5.70 5.82 -3.41
CA ARG A 97 -6.78 4.86 -3.71
C ARG A 97 -6.91 4.70 -5.21
N ILE A 98 -6.97 3.46 -5.68
CA ILE A 98 -7.30 3.13 -7.06
C ILE A 98 -8.66 2.43 -7.10
N GLY A 99 -9.60 3.02 -7.83
CA GLY A 99 -10.98 2.52 -7.91
C GLY A 99 -11.91 3.16 -6.90
N ALA A 100 -13.14 2.63 -6.84
CA ALA A 100 -14.25 3.16 -6.05
C ALA A 100 -14.99 2.04 -5.29
N GLY A 101 -14.24 1.08 -4.74
CA GLY A 101 -14.82 0.01 -3.91
C GLY A 101 -15.39 0.59 -2.62
N LYS A 102 -16.65 0.29 -2.30
CA LYS A 102 -17.39 0.87 -1.16
C LYS A 102 -16.75 0.52 0.19
N GLU A 103 -16.03 -0.59 0.26
CA GLU A 103 -15.29 -1.03 1.43
C GLU A 103 -14.22 -0.02 1.89
N TRP A 104 -13.78 0.87 0.99
CA TRP A 104 -12.82 1.93 1.29
C TRP A 104 -13.48 3.27 1.66
N ASP A 105 -14.81 3.33 1.72
CA ASP A 105 -15.52 4.58 2.02
C ASP A 105 -15.29 4.97 3.50
N GLY A 106 -15.03 6.26 3.75
CA GLY A 106 -14.68 6.78 5.07
C GLY A 106 -13.18 6.76 5.40
N MET A 107 -12.36 6.12 4.56
CA MET A 107 -10.90 6.15 4.68
C MET A 107 -10.32 7.45 4.12
N SER A 108 -9.17 7.87 4.65
CA SER A 108 -8.47 9.07 4.20
C SER A 108 -7.41 8.73 3.15
N PHE A 109 -7.47 9.40 1.99
CA PHE A 109 -6.49 9.25 0.91
C PHE A 109 -5.93 10.61 0.51
N HIS A 110 -4.66 10.64 0.11
CA HIS A 110 -4.03 11.83 -0.43
C HIS A 110 -4.42 12.03 -1.90
N HIS A 111 -4.60 10.92 -2.61
CA HIS A 111 -5.02 10.90 -4.01
C HIS A 111 -6.02 9.78 -4.27
N GLU A 112 -6.96 10.03 -5.17
CA GLU A 112 -7.90 9.02 -5.67
C GLU A 112 -7.84 8.97 -7.20
N VAL A 113 -7.83 7.75 -7.74
CA VAL A 113 -7.69 7.49 -9.17
C VAL A 113 -8.84 6.61 -9.64
N ASP A 114 -9.63 7.11 -10.59
CA ASP A 114 -10.67 6.33 -11.24
C ASP A 114 -10.08 5.54 -12.43
N PRO A 115 -9.96 4.20 -12.34
CA PRO A 115 -9.39 3.37 -13.41
C PRO A 115 -10.29 3.33 -14.66
N LYS A 116 -11.55 3.77 -14.59
CA LYS A 116 -12.41 3.92 -15.79
C LYS A 116 -12.03 5.12 -16.63
N ARG A 117 -11.31 6.09 -16.05
CA ARG A 117 -10.91 7.36 -16.69
C ARG A 117 -9.42 7.43 -16.96
N CYS A 118 -8.62 6.57 -16.31
CA CYS A 118 -7.18 6.54 -16.39
C CYS A 118 -6.70 5.15 -16.83
N SER A 119 -5.91 5.10 -17.90
CA SER A 119 -5.19 3.89 -18.31
C SER A 119 -4.08 3.55 -17.32
N MET A 120 -3.68 2.27 -17.24
CA MET A 120 -2.56 1.80 -16.42
C MET A 120 -1.29 2.62 -16.62
N LYS A 121 -0.98 3.01 -17.87
CA LYS A 121 0.18 3.86 -18.18
C LYS A 121 0.08 5.25 -17.54
N GLN A 122 -1.12 5.85 -17.52
CA GLN A 122 -1.35 7.14 -16.88
C GLN A 122 -1.24 7.03 -15.36
N ILE A 123 -1.78 5.96 -14.77
CA ILE A 123 -1.67 5.69 -13.34
C ILE A 123 -0.20 5.49 -12.95
N GLY A 124 0.54 4.64 -13.68
CA GLY A 124 1.97 4.47 -13.47
C GLY A 124 2.72 5.80 -13.56
N SER A 125 2.50 6.57 -14.62
CA SER A 125 3.10 7.91 -14.79
C SER A 125 2.78 8.87 -13.64
N PHE A 126 1.58 8.76 -13.07
CA PHE A 126 1.18 9.54 -11.91
C PHE A 126 1.95 9.13 -10.65
N LEU A 127 2.05 7.82 -10.37
CA LEU A 127 2.85 7.29 -9.25
C LEU A 127 4.31 7.74 -9.33
N LYS A 128 4.92 7.70 -10.53
CA LYS A 128 6.29 8.18 -10.75
C LYS A 128 6.45 9.66 -10.40
N LYS A 129 5.46 10.50 -10.74
CA LYS A 129 5.51 11.93 -10.41
C LYS A 129 5.47 12.17 -8.90
N LEU A 130 4.69 11.36 -8.17
CA LEU A 130 4.63 11.45 -6.72
C LEU A 130 5.95 11.07 -6.07
N ALA A 131 6.66 10.07 -6.61
CA ALA A 131 7.95 9.62 -6.11
C ALA A 131 9.07 10.68 -6.18
N HIS A 132 8.89 11.72 -6.99
CA HIS A 132 9.85 12.83 -7.16
C HIS A 132 9.37 14.17 -6.59
N ALA A 133 8.20 14.20 -5.93
CA ALA A 133 7.63 15.40 -5.32
C ALA A 133 8.15 15.59 -3.88
#